data_AF-A0A1I6PW72-F1
#
_entry.id   AF-A0A1I6PW72-F1
#
_cell.length_a   1.000
_cell.length_b   1.000
_cell.length_c   1.000
_cell.angle_alpha   90.00
_cell.angle_beta   90.00
_cell.angle_gamma   90.00
#
_symmetry.space_group_name_H-M   'P 1'
#
loop_
_entity.id
_entity.type
_entity.pdbx_description
1 polymer ?
#
loop_
_entity_poly.entity_id
_entity_poly.type
_entity_poly.pdbx_seq_one_letter_code
_entity_poly.pdbx_strand_id
1 'polypeptide(L)'
;MKHPLLFLAAFILLAACDTGVESRRHALPAETRPLPAQAVAPLVPDGPAASVEPNAEPALQWSAGVARLDPLTRQGDATVKLFGTAGGDPAMNGLYTHIAFFHSPAEGWRVFRIGDVLDYRVRSETPGRVDLEVEESLMDPATGRIGSRRRGMIVAWTPGPGGSPPASITVTPAR
;
A
#
# COMPACT_ATOMS: atom_id res chain seq x y z
N MET A 1 -87.44 12.22 35.57
CA MET A 1 -87.02 11.04 36.35
C MET A 1 -85.51 10.88 36.17
N LYS A 2 -84.74 11.29 37.19
CA LYS A 2 -83.85 10.44 38.03
C LYS A 2 -82.55 9.97 37.34
N HIS A 3 -81.45 10.68 37.59
CA HIS A 3 -80.09 10.09 37.67
C HIS A 3 -80.00 9.28 38.97
N PRO A 4 -79.19 8.19 39.08
CA PRO A 4 -77.78 8.37 39.45
C PRO A 4 -76.76 7.22 39.11
N LEU A 5 -75.48 7.61 39.00
CA LEU A 5 -74.25 7.06 39.62
C LEU A 5 -73.75 5.59 39.50
N LEU A 6 -72.40 5.51 39.52
CA LEU A 6 -71.47 4.47 40.01
C LEU A 6 -71.00 3.40 39.00
N PHE A 7 -69.73 2.96 38.91
CA PHE A 7 -68.41 3.41 39.37
C PHE A 7 -67.40 2.34 38.83
N LEU A 8 -66.17 2.77 38.54
CA LEU A 8 -64.88 2.06 38.73
C LEU A 8 -64.25 1.10 37.69
N ALA A 9 -62.99 1.48 37.36
CA ALA A 9 -61.75 0.70 37.11
C ALA A 9 -61.60 -0.10 35.80
N ALA A 10 -60.72 0.32 34.87
CA ALA A 10 -59.24 0.17 34.83
C ALA A 10 -58.82 -1.25 34.39
N PHE A 11 -57.96 -1.53 33.40
CA PHE A 11 -56.66 -0.94 33.01
C PHE A 11 -56.17 -1.58 31.68
N ILE A 12 -55.30 -0.87 30.91
CA ILE A 12 -54.09 -1.36 30.18
C ILE A 12 -54.27 -2.28 28.94
N LEU A 13 -53.57 -2.18 27.79
CA LEU A 13 -52.58 -1.27 27.17
C LEU A 13 -52.48 -1.63 25.66
N LEU A 14 -52.33 -0.59 24.84
CA LEU A 14 -51.41 -0.38 23.71
C LEU A 14 -51.23 -1.36 22.51
N ALA A 15 -51.24 -0.69 21.35
CA ALA A 15 -50.25 -0.73 20.26
C ALA A 15 -50.35 -1.81 19.17
N ALA A 16 -50.82 -1.37 17.99
CA ALA A 16 -50.21 -1.65 16.67
C ALA A 16 -50.86 -0.69 15.64
N CYS A 17 -50.22 0.44 15.33
CA CYS A 17 -49.23 0.62 14.24
C CYS A 17 -49.89 1.06 12.93
N ASP A 18 -49.91 2.39 12.82
CA ASP A 18 -50.10 3.23 11.66
C ASP A 18 -49.40 2.66 10.41
N THR A 19 -50.19 2.42 9.38
CA THR A 19 -49.76 2.04 8.03
C THR A 19 -49.30 3.28 7.28
N GLY A 20 -48.01 3.42 6.96
CA GLY A 20 -47.60 4.59 6.17
C GLY A 20 -46.13 4.81 5.77
N VAL A 21 -45.21 3.86 5.94
CA VAL A 21 -43.76 4.09 5.64
C VAL A 21 -43.14 2.99 4.77
N GLU A 22 -43.87 2.41 3.82
CA GLU A 22 -43.33 1.30 3.00
C GLU A 22 -43.20 1.58 1.49
N SER A 23 -43.28 2.83 1.04
CA SER A 23 -43.17 3.16 -0.40
C SER A 23 -41.86 3.83 -0.84
N ARG A 24 -40.79 3.85 -0.03
CA ARG A 24 -39.48 4.39 -0.46
C ARG A 24 -38.31 3.51 -0.04
N ARG A 25 -38.27 2.26 -0.51
CA ARG A 25 -36.98 1.62 -0.82
C ARG A 25 -36.77 1.73 -2.32
N HIS A 26 -35.95 2.72 -2.72
CA HIS A 26 -35.21 2.63 -3.97
C HIS A 26 -34.56 1.23 -3.98
N ALA A 27 -34.87 0.43 -4.99
CA ALA A 27 -34.17 -0.82 -5.22
C ALA A 27 -32.69 -0.48 -5.45
N LEU A 28 -31.86 -0.73 -4.45
CA LEU A 28 -30.42 -0.75 -4.62
C LEU A 28 -30.09 -1.77 -5.71
N PRO A 29 -29.14 -1.50 -6.61
CA PRO A 29 -28.67 -2.49 -7.57
C PRO A 29 -28.35 -3.77 -6.80
N ALA A 30 -28.84 -4.90 -7.30
CA ALA A 30 -28.54 -6.20 -6.73
C ALA A 30 -27.03 -6.28 -6.46
N GLU A 31 -26.65 -6.39 -5.19
CA GLU A 31 -25.27 -6.69 -4.83
C GLU A 31 -24.86 -7.90 -5.67
N THR A 32 -23.86 -7.71 -6.52
CA THR A 32 -23.17 -8.83 -7.14
C THR A 32 -22.61 -9.66 -6.00
N ARG A 33 -23.37 -10.67 -5.58
CA ARG A 33 -22.95 -11.65 -4.60
C ARG A 33 -21.61 -12.18 -5.09
N PRO A 34 -20.52 -12.06 -4.33
CA PRO A 34 -19.26 -12.68 -4.69
C PRO A 34 -19.57 -14.14 -5.00
N LEU A 35 -19.16 -14.62 -6.18
CA LEU A 35 -19.19 -16.05 -6.46
C LEU A 35 -18.50 -16.74 -5.28
N PRO A 36 -19.09 -17.82 -4.71
CA PRO A 36 -18.44 -18.54 -3.64
C PRO A 36 -17.04 -18.92 -4.13
N ALA A 37 -16.02 -18.46 -3.39
CA ALA A 37 -14.64 -18.83 -3.68
C ALA A 37 -14.60 -20.36 -3.77
N GLN A 38 -14.14 -20.89 -4.90
CA GLN A 38 -13.96 -22.33 -5.03
C GLN A 38 -12.98 -22.76 -3.94
N ALA A 39 -13.44 -23.62 -3.03
CA ALA A 39 -12.59 -24.14 -1.98
C ALA A 39 -11.49 -24.97 -2.65
N VAL A 40 -10.28 -24.43 -2.68
CA VAL A 40 -9.10 -25.17 -3.13
C VAL A 40 -8.81 -26.24 -2.07
N ALA A 41 -8.69 -27.50 -2.51
CA ALA A 41 -8.36 -28.60 -1.60
C ALA A 41 -7.01 -28.31 -0.91
N PRO A 42 -6.88 -28.56 0.41
CA PRO A 42 -5.60 -28.42 1.10
C PRO A 42 -4.51 -29.31 0.49
N LEU A 43 -3.26 -28.85 0.56
CA LEU A 43 -2.12 -29.66 0.15
C LEU A 43 -1.96 -30.88 1.08
N VAL A 44 -1.55 -32.02 0.52
CA VAL A 44 -1.24 -33.25 1.25
C VAL A 44 0.29 -33.44 1.27
N PRO A 45 0.91 -33.68 2.44
CA PRO A 45 2.35 -33.93 2.51
C PRO A 45 2.77 -35.16 1.70
N ASP A 46 3.88 -35.05 0.96
CA ASP A 46 4.45 -36.13 0.14
C ASP A 46 5.89 -36.49 0.61
N GLY A 47 6.06 -36.69 1.91
CA GLY A 47 7.32 -37.13 2.50
C GLY A 47 7.61 -36.61 3.91
N PRO A 48 8.76 -37.00 4.49
CA PRO A 48 9.20 -36.52 5.81
C PRO A 48 9.51 -35.02 5.80
N ALA A 49 9.15 -34.32 6.87
CA ALA A 49 9.54 -32.92 7.07
C ALA A 49 11.03 -32.80 7.41
N ALA A 50 11.67 -31.75 6.92
CA ALA A 50 13.04 -31.39 7.28
C ALA A 50 13.06 -30.10 8.10
N SER A 51 13.86 -30.06 9.15
CA SER A 51 14.16 -28.83 9.90
C SER A 51 15.21 -28.01 9.15
N VAL A 52 14.99 -26.69 9.08
CA VAL A 52 15.94 -25.74 8.47
C VAL A 52 16.31 -24.70 9.53
N GLU A 53 17.61 -24.51 9.74
CA GLU A 53 18.12 -23.53 10.70
C GLU A 53 18.13 -22.11 10.12
N PRO A 54 18.04 -21.06 10.96
CA PRO A 54 18.18 -19.69 10.51
C PRO A 54 19.52 -19.44 9.82
N ASN A 55 19.52 -18.63 8.76
CA ASN A 55 20.75 -18.22 8.11
C ASN A 55 21.51 -17.21 8.99
N ALA A 56 22.79 -17.49 9.27
CA ALA A 56 23.63 -16.68 10.15
C ALA A 56 24.33 -15.50 9.44
N GLU A 57 24.25 -15.39 8.12
CA GLU A 57 24.88 -14.33 7.33
C GLU A 57 24.21 -12.97 7.64
N PRO A 58 24.92 -12.02 8.28
CA PRO A 58 24.31 -10.75 8.70
C PRO A 58 23.76 -9.95 7.52
N ALA A 59 24.42 -9.99 6.36
CA ALA A 59 23.95 -9.28 5.18
C ALA A 59 22.57 -9.79 4.70
N LEU A 60 22.31 -11.10 4.84
CA LEU A 60 21.03 -11.68 4.46
C LEU A 60 19.90 -11.28 5.42
N GLN A 61 20.20 -11.19 6.72
CA GLN A 61 19.24 -10.69 7.72
C GLN A 61 18.79 -9.26 7.39
N TRP A 62 19.72 -8.37 7.04
CA TRP A 62 19.38 -7.00 6.62
C TRP A 62 18.64 -6.96 5.28
N SER A 63 18.97 -7.86 4.35
CA SER A 63 18.29 -7.93 3.04
C SER A 63 16.80 -8.31 3.15
N ALA A 64 16.40 -8.98 4.23
CA ALA A 64 14.99 -9.30 4.51
C ALA A 64 14.12 -8.04 4.70
N GLY A 65 14.72 -6.89 4.99
CA GLY A 65 14.02 -5.61 5.04
C GLY A 65 13.63 -5.06 3.67
N VAL A 66 14.09 -5.64 2.55
CA VAL A 66 13.69 -5.23 1.20
C VAL A 66 12.25 -5.70 0.94
N ALA A 67 11.31 -4.77 0.95
CA ALA A 67 9.89 -5.03 0.71
C ALA A 67 9.49 -4.86 -0.76
N ARG A 68 10.31 -4.16 -1.55
CA ARG A 68 10.04 -3.88 -2.95
C ARG A 68 11.32 -3.81 -3.78
N LEU A 69 11.25 -4.31 -5.01
CA LEU A 69 12.34 -4.32 -5.97
C LEU A 69 11.80 -4.17 -7.39
N ASP A 70 12.25 -3.14 -8.11
CA ASP A 70 11.89 -2.87 -9.50
C ASP A 70 13.18 -2.64 -10.32
N PRO A 71 13.63 -3.62 -11.14
CA PRO A 71 14.71 -3.41 -12.08
C PRO A 71 14.35 -2.34 -13.13
N LEU A 72 15.27 -1.42 -13.41
CA LEU A 72 15.15 -0.43 -14.48
C LEU A 72 15.89 -0.97 -15.72
N THR A 73 15.12 -1.41 -16.73
CA THR A 73 15.61 -2.26 -17.83
C THR A 73 15.94 -1.50 -19.11
N ARG A 74 15.71 -0.19 -19.13
CA ARG A 74 15.92 0.73 -20.25
C ARG A 74 17.01 1.77 -19.95
N GLN A 75 18.02 1.36 -19.18
CA GLN A 75 19.20 2.17 -18.83
C GLN A 75 20.45 1.85 -19.69
N GLY A 76 20.28 1.19 -20.83
CA GLY A 76 21.42 0.71 -21.63
C GLY A 76 22.18 -0.38 -20.87
N ASP A 77 23.50 -0.26 -20.81
CA ASP A 77 24.36 -1.26 -20.15
C ASP A 77 24.39 -1.11 -18.62
N ALA A 78 23.82 -0.03 -18.07
CA ALA A 78 23.82 0.19 -16.63
C ALA A 78 22.80 -0.72 -15.93
N THR A 79 23.27 -1.47 -14.92
CA THR A 79 22.36 -2.20 -14.03
C THR A 79 21.85 -1.26 -12.95
N VAL A 80 20.60 -0.84 -13.10
CA VAL A 80 19.92 0.09 -12.19
C VAL A 80 18.65 -0.55 -11.64
N LYS A 81 18.36 -0.32 -10.37
CA LYS A 81 17.11 -0.79 -9.76
C LYS A 81 16.58 0.23 -8.77
N LEU A 82 15.26 0.31 -8.68
CA LEU A 82 14.58 0.89 -7.54
C LEU A 82 14.36 -0.22 -6.51
N PHE A 83 14.51 0.11 -5.24
CA PHE A 83 14.14 -0.80 -4.17
C PHE A 83 13.64 -0.02 -2.97
N GLY A 84 12.75 -0.65 -2.22
CA GLY A 84 12.20 -0.09 -1.00
C GLY A 84 12.53 -0.98 0.18
N THR A 85 12.96 -0.39 1.28
CA THR A 85 13.08 -1.10 2.57
C THR A 85 11.95 -0.70 3.50
N ALA A 86 11.46 -1.66 4.27
CA ALA A 86 10.43 -1.47 5.28
C ALA A 86 10.80 -2.27 6.54
N GLY A 87 10.37 -1.78 7.71
CA GLY A 87 10.63 -2.41 9.02
C GLY A 87 9.42 -2.31 9.93
N GLY A 88 9.46 -3.01 11.07
CA GLY A 88 8.30 -3.26 11.96
C GLY A 88 7.59 -2.04 12.56
N ASP A 89 8.12 -0.82 12.42
CA ASP A 89 7.44 0.43 12.79
C ASP A 89 7.25 1.34 11.56
N PRO A 90 6.08 1.30 10.89
CA PRO A 90 5.78 2.11 9.73
C PRO A 90 5.30 3.51 10.16
N ALA A 91 6.20 4.37 10.63
CA ALA A 91 5.84 5.76 10.88
C ALA A 91 5.51 6.48 9.56
N MET A 92 4.23 6.87 9.39
CA MET A 92 3.56 7.57 8.27
C MET A 92 3.81 7.09 6.83
N ASN A 93 5.04 6.96 6.37
CA ASN A 93 5.42 6.49 5.04
C ASN A 93 6.38 5.30 5.24
N GLY A 94 5.83 4.08 5.19
CA GLY A 94 6.53 2.86 5.61
C GLY A 94 7.58 2.34 4.62
N LEU A 95 7.74 2.94 3.44
CA LEU A 95 8.68 2.50 2.40
C LEU A 95 9.80 3.53 2.19
N TYR A 96 10.99 3.19 2.69
CA TYR A 96 12.21 3.93 2.41
C TYR A 96 12.68 3.60 0.99
N THR A 97 12.49 4.52 0.05
CA THR A 97 12.70 4.27 -1.37
C THR A 97 14.07 4.74 -1.83
N HIS A 98 14.74 3.88 -2.58
CA HIS A 98 16.10 4.06 -3.04
C HIS A 98 16.23 3.74 -4.54
N ILE A 99 17.20 4.36 -5.18
CA ILE A 99 17.73 3.94 -6.48
C ILE A 99 19.17 3.45 -6.29
N ALA A 100 19.50 2.31 -6.90
CA ALA A 100 20.81 1.70 -6.82
C ALA A 100 21.41 1.44 -8.20
N PHE A 101 22.70 1.69 -8.30
CA PHE A 101 23.52 1.53 -9.49
C PHE A 101 24.61 0.50 -9.17
N PHE A 102 24.63 -0.62 -9.89
CA PHE A 102 25.70 -1.58 -9.72
C PHE A 102 26.99 -1.00 -10.32
N HIS A 103 28.10 -1.13 -9.58
CA HIS A 103 29.41 -0.72 -10.05
C HIS A 103 30.22 -1.91 -10.58
N SER A 104 30.52 -2.86 -9.70
CA SER A 104 31.27 -4.09 -10.01
C SER A 104 31.14 -5.05 -8.81
N PRO A 105 31.53 -6.32 -8.95
CA PRO A 105 31.55 -7.23 -7.81
C PRO A 105 32.46 -6.77 -6.65
N ALA A 106 33.54 -6.04 -6.95
CA ALA A 106 34.48 -5.54 -5.94
C ALA A 106 33.97 -4.26 -5.24
N GLU A 107 33.34 -3.36 -5.99
CA GLU A 107 32.87 -2.05 -5.50
C GLU A 107 31.41 -2.08 -5.03
N GLY A 108 30.65 -3.10 -5.41
CA GLY A 108 29.25 -3.29 -5.04
C GLY A 108 28.30 -2.30 -5.72
N TRP A 109 27.37 -1.76 -4.93
CA TRP A 109 26.30 -0.86 -5.40
C TRP A 109 26.50 0.55 -4.86
N ARG A 110 26.28 1.56 -5.71
CA ARG A 110 26.07 2.93 -5.26
C ARG A 110 24.58 3.19 -5.09
N VAL A 111 24.18 3.61 -3.89
CA VAL A 111 22.78 3.72 -3.49
C VAL A 111 22.46 5.17 -3.11
N PHE A 112 21.30 5.65 -3.56
CA PHE A 112 20.76 6.96 -3.19
C PHE A 112 19.33 6.80 -2.67
N ARG A 113 19.01 7.42 -1.54
CA ARG A 113 17.64 7.52 -1.04
C ARG A 113 16.91 8.64 -1.81
N ILE A 114 15.75 8.32 -2.35
CA ILE A 114 14.94 9.25 -3.16
C ILE A 114 13.67 9.74 -2.44
N GLY A 115 13.40 9.18 -1.26
CA GLY A 115 12.35 9.64 -0.36
C GLY A 115 11.64 8.49 0.34
N ASP A 116 10.67 8.86 1.17
CA ASP A 116 9.87 7.94 1.96
C ASP A 116 8.43 8.07 1.49
N VAL A 117 7.85 6.97 1.06
CA VAL A 117 6.54 6.92 0.43
C VAL A 117 5.72 5.77 1.02
N LEU A 118 4.42 5.76 0.76
CA LEU A 118 3.58 4.59 0.98
C LEU A 118 3.84 3.56 -0.12
N ASP A 119 3.89 4.03 -1.37
CA ASP A 119 4.14 3.21 -2.54
C ASP A 119 4.63 4.07 -3.73
N TYR A 120 5.11 3.42 -4.78
CA TYR A 120 5.44 4.10 -6.05
C TYR A 120 5.01 3.32 -7.31
N ARG A 121 5.07 3.96 -8.47
CA ARG A 121 4.88 3.31 -9.76
C ARG A 121 5.82 3.94 -10.76
N VAL A 122 6.59 3.11 -11.46
CA VAL A 122 7.37 3.55 -12.61
C VAL A 122 6.42 3.93 -13.74
N ARG A 123 6.43 5.21 -14.14
CA ARG A 123 5.60 5.77 -15.22
C ARG A 123 6.32 5.70 -16.55
N SER A 124 7.60 6.07 -16.56
CA SER A 124 8.47 5.95 -17.71
C SER A 124 9.92 5.85 -17.29
N GLU A 125 10.72 5.33 -18.20
CA GLU A 125 12.14 5.11 -18.02
C GLU A 125 12.82 5.51 -19.33
N THR A 126 13.95 6.19 -19.24
CA THR A 126 14.84 6.49 -20.37
C THR A 126 16.26 6.46 -19.85
N PRO A 127 17.29 6.35 -20.71
CA PRO A 127 18.67 6.41 -20.24
C PRO A 127 18.92 7.66 -19.38
N GLY A 128 19.36 7.46 -18.14
CA GLY A 128 19.64 8.56 -17.21
C GLY A 128 18.42 9.16 -16.50
N ARG A 129 17.23 8.55 -16.62
CA ARG A 129 16.01 9.12 -16.04
C ARG A 129 14.91 8.07 -15.80
N VAL A 130 14.25 8.19 -14.65
CA VAL A 130 12.99 7.50 -14.36
C VAL A 130 11.95 8.49 -13.84
N ASP A 131 10.74 8.39 -14.36
CA ASP A 131 9.59 9.16 -13.90
C ASP A 131 8.70 8.24 -13.09
N LEU A 132 8.32 8.71 -11.91
CA LEU A 132 7.60 7.97 -10.90
C LEU A 132 6.30 8.70 -10.57
N GLU A 133 5.26 7.92 -10.31
CA GLU A 133 4.14 8.35 -9.49
C GLU A 133 4.40 7.82 -8.09
N VAL A 134 4.34 8.67 -7.07
CA VAL A 134 4.54 8.29 -5.68
C VAL A 134 3.28 8.58 -4.88
N GLU A 135 2.95 7.67 -3.96
CA GLU A 135 1.87 7.85 -2.99
C GLU A 135 2.47 8.16 -1.63
N GLU A 136 2.03 9.23 -0.99
CA GLU A 136 2.55 9.68 0.31
C GLU A 136 1.40 9.98 1.27
N SER A 137 1.62 9.71 2.56
CA SER A 137 0.75 10.15 3.64
C SER A 137 0.78 11.67 3.77
N LEU A 138 -0.39 12.25 3.97
CA LEU A 138 -0.58 13.67 4.22
C LEU A 138 -1.41 13.85 5.48
N MET A 139 -0.85 14.54 6.47
CA MET A 139 -1.59 14.96 7.66
C MET A 139 -2.44 16.19 7.34
N ASP A 140 -3.74 16.13 7.60
CA ASP A 140 -4.61 17.29 7.65
C ASP A 140 -4.41 18.02 8.98
N PRO A 141 -3.83 19.25 9.00
CA PRO A 141 -3.57 19.97 10.24
C PRO A 141 -4.84 20.46 10.94
N ALA A 142 -5.96 20.59 10.22
CA ALA A 142 -7.22 21.05 10.77
C ALA A 142 -8.02 19.92 11.44
N THR A 143 -7.95 18.71 10.88
CA THR A 143 -8.72 17.55 11.39
C THR A 143 -7.86 16.51 12.11
N GLY A 144 -6.53 16.57 11.99
CA GLY A 144 -5.61 15.56 12.50
C GLY A 144 -5.71 14.22 11.78
N ARG A 145 -6.43 14.14 10.65
CA ARG A 145 -6.62 12.91 9.89
C ARG A 145 -5.46 12.71 8.91
N ILE A 146 -4.96 11.48 8.82
CA ILE A 146 -3.99 11.08 7.81
C ILE A 146 -4.76 10.62 6.57
N GLY A 147 -4.56 11.32 5.46
CA GLY A 147 -4.96 10.89 4.12
C GLY A 147 -3.75 10.46 3.30
N SER A 148 -3.97 10.12 2.03
CA SER A 148 -2.89 9.94 1.06
C SER A 148 -3.02 10.90 -0.13
N ARG A 149 -1.90 11.19 -0.77
CA ARG A 149 -1.83 11.97 -2.01
C ARG A 149 -0.90 11.28 -2.99
N ARG A 150 -1.26 11.31 -4.27
CA ARG A 150 -0.35 10.95 -5.36
C ARG A 150 0.31 12.19 -5.95
N ARG A 151 1.60 12.08 -6.28
CA ARG A 151 2.33 13.11 -7.01
C ARG A 151 3.36 12.50 -7.97
N GLY A 152 3.76 13.27 -8.97
CA GLY A 152 4.88 12.90 -9.83
C GLY A 152 6.23 13.14 -9.14
N MET A 153 7.23 12.36 -9.54
CA MET A 153 8.63 12.54 -9.18
C MET A 153 9.50 12.12 -10.36
N ILE A 154 10.45 12.97 -10.75
CA ILE A 154 11.48 12.65 -11.73
C ILE A 154 12.77 12.38 -10.97
N VAL A 155 13.41 11.24 -11.24
CA VAL A 155 14.76 10.94 -10.78
C VAL A 155 15.66 10.91 -12.01
N ALA A 156 16.67 11.78 -12.06
CA ALA A 156 17.56 11.92 -13.21
C ALA A 156 19.03 11.88 -12.79
N TRP A 157 19.89 11.39 -13.66
CA TRP A 157 21.33 11.26 -13.42
C TRP A 157 22.12 11.29 -14.72
N THR A 158 23.42 11.54 -14.60
CA THR A 158 24.38 11.39 -15.69
C THR A 158 25.36 10.29 -15.32
N PRO A 159 25.56 9.25 -16.15
CA PRO A 159 26.57 8.23 -15.90
C PRO A 159 27.95 8.85 -15.65
N GLY A 160 28.72 8.24 -14.75
CA GLY A 160 30.10 8.63 -14.51
C GLY A 160 31.02 8.24 -15.67
N PRO A 161 32.31 8.63 -15.60
CA PRO A 161 33.32 8.27 -16.60
C PRO A 161 33.33 6.76 -16.86
N GLY A 162 33.43 6.38 -18.14
CA GLY A 162 33.47 4.97 -18.54
C GLY A 162 32.23 4.15 -18.20
N GLY A 163 31.06 4.79 -18.00
CA GLY A 163 29.83 4.09 -17.64
C GLY A 163 29.74 3.72 -16.16
N SER A 164 30.64 4.25 -15.32
CA SER A 164 30.56 4.09 -13.88
C SER A 164 29.26 4.67 -13.30
N PRO A 165 28.81 4.22 -12.12
CA PRO A 165 27.68 4.81 -11.44
C PRO A 165 27.78 6.34 -11.31
N PRO A 166 26.65 7.06 -11.38
CA PRO A 166 26.64 8.52 -11.25
C PRO A 166 27.23 8.95 -9.90
N ALA A 167 27.93 10.07 -9.86
CA ALA A 167 28.42 10.66 -8.60
C ALA A 167 27.28 11.29 -7.78
N SER A 168 26.23 11.76 -8.46
CA SER A 168 25.04 12.36 -7.87
C SER A 168 23.81 12.10 -8.73
N ILE A 169 22.64 12.26 -8.13
CA ILE A 169 21.35 12.22 -8.81
C ILE A 169 20.57 13.50 -8.51
N THR A 170 19.58 13.79 -9.33
CA THR A 170 18.58 14.85 -9.08
C THR A 170 17.23 14.21 -8.85
N VAL A 171 16.50 14.68 -7.83
CA VAL A 171 15.12 14.30 -7.56
C VAL A 171 14.25 15.55 -7.66
N THR A 172 13.25 15.54 -8.54
CA THR A 172 12.42 16.71 -8.84
C THR A 172 10.94 16.35 -8.73
N PRO A 173 10.12 17.06 -7.93
CA PRO A 173 8.68 16.90 -7.96
C PRO A 173 8.10 17.19 -9.35
N ALA A 174 7.11 16.41 -9.79
CA ALA A 174 6.45 16.55 -11.08
C ALA A 174 4.92 16.48 -10.94
N ARG A 175 4.20 16.90 -11.99
CA ARG A 175 2.74 16.83 -12.08
C ARG A 175 2.32 15.97 -13.25
#